data_AF-A0A3M1E977-F1
#
_entry.id   AF-A0A3M1E977-F1
#
_cell.length_a   1.000
_cell.length_b   1.000
_cell.length_c   1.000
_cell.angle_alpha   90.00
_cell.angle_beta   90.00
_cell.angle_gamma   90.00
#
_symmetry.space_group_name_H-M   'P 1'
#
loop_
_entity.id
_entity.type
_entity.pdbx_description
1 polymer ?
#
loop_
_entity_poly.entity_id
_entity_poly.type
_entity_poly.pdbx_seq_one_letter_code
_entity_poly.pdbx_strand_id
1 'polypeptide(L)'
;ADSFWLPPIVQTIAIRGEGVDELTGAIARHYQHLTQSGELAERNRARLTDELETRLQTALMQSLLARIPPDRLSEIITKLVNRTLSPYNAAQSILEEYAL
;
A
#
# COMPACT_ATOMS: atom_id res chain seq x y z
N ALA A 1 19.82 -6.66 -25.33
CA ALA A 1 20.99 -6.59 -24.44
C ALA A 1 20.43 -6.57 -23.03
N ASP A 2 20.83 -7.54 -22.21
CA ASP A 2 20.09 -7.99 -21.01
C ASP A 2 19.58 -6.84 -20.12
N SER A 3 18.26 -6.67 -20.11
CA SER A 3 17.52 -5.69 -19.28
C SER A 3 17.33 -6.19 -17.84
N PHE A 4 18.13 -7.16 -17.40
CA PHE A 4 17.94 -7.87 -16.14
C PHE A 4 19.10 -7.58 -15.20
N TRP A 5 18.81 -6.89 -14.09
CA TRP A 5 19.79 -6.70 -13.01
C TRP A 5 19.86 -7.95 -12.14
N LEU A 6 20.99 -8.66 -12.19
CA LEU A 6 21.29 -9.73 -11.24
C LEU A 6 21.91 -9.11 -9.97
N PRO A 7 21.23 -9.15 -8.80
CA PRO A 7 21.78 -8.56 -7.59
C PRO A 7 23.08 -9.27 -7.16
N PRO A 8 24.20 -8.55 -7.00
CA PRO A 8 25.45 -9.16 -6.56
C PRO A 8 25.37 -9.51 -5.06
N ILE A 9 26.05 -10.59 -4.68
CA ILE A 9 26.26 -10.94 -3.27
C ILE A 9 27.58 -10.32 -2.83
N VAL A 10 27.52 -9.37 -1.89
CA VAL A 10 28.69 -8.67 -1.33
C VAL A 10 28.86 -9.08 0.13
N GLN A 11 30.05 -9.57 0.51
CA GLN A 11 30.36 -9.93 1.89
C GLN A 11 30.74 -8.67 2.69
N THR A 12 30.18 -8.52 3.89
CA THR A 12 30.46 -7.38 4.76
C THR A 12 30.64 -7.80 6.22
N ILE A 13 31.51 -7.12 6.97
CA ILE A 13 31.61 -7.23 8.43
C ILE A 13 31.38 -5.83 9.03
N ALA A 14 30.16 -5.57 9.47
CA ALA A 14 29.72 -4.23 9.91
C ALA A 14 30.61 -3.64 11.02
N ILE A 15 30.95 -4.43 12.05
CA ILE A 15 31.75 -3.97 13.19
C ILE A 15 33.22 -3.64 12.83
N ARG A 16 33.70 -4.11 11.68
CA ARG A 16 35.07 -3.84 11.18
C ARG A 16 35.08 -2.89 9.99
N GLY A 17 33.92 -2.49 9.48
CA GLY A 17 33.79 -1.69 8.26
C GLY A 17 34.19 -2.43 6.98
N GLU A 18 34.42 -3.74 7.03
CA GLU A 18 34.87 -4.51 5.86
C GLU A 18 33.71 -4.70 4.86
N GLY A 19 33.99 -4.53 3.57
CA GLY A 19 33.03 -4.70 2.47
C GLY A 19 32.05 -3.53 2.26
N VAL A 20 32.13 -2.46 3.07
CA VAL A 20 31.22 -1.30 2.98
C VAL A 20 31.41 -0.54 1.65
N ASP A 21 32.65 -0.33 1.22
CA ASP A 21 32.93 0.35 -0.05
C ASP A 21 32.41 -0.43 -1.27
N GLU A 22 32.53 -1.77 -1.23
CA GLU A 22 32.00 -2.63 -2.27
C GLU A 22 30.46 -2.60 -2.31
N LEU A 23 29.82 -2.63 -1.13
CA LEU A 23 28.37 -2.53 -0.99
C LEU A 23 27.85 -1.20 -1.53
N THR A 24 28.45 -0.07 -1.13
CA THR A 24 28.05 1.26 -1.60
C THR A 24 28.24 1.39 -3.12
N GLY A 25 29.32 0.83 -3.66
CA GLY A 25 29.52 0.72 -5.10
C GLY A 25 28.43 -0.09 -5.81
N ALA A 26 28.00 -1.22 -5.24
CA ALA A 26 26.90 -2.02 -5.78
C ALA A 26 25.56 -1.27 -5.75
N ILE A 27 25.28 -0.52 -4.67
CA ILE A 27 24.09 0.34 -4.56
C ILE A 27 24.10 1.41 -5.66
N ALA A 28 25.24 2.09 -5.86
CA ALA A 28 25.37 3.12 -6.89
C ALA A 28 25.13 2.56 -8.31
N ARG A 29 25.70 1.40 -8.63
CA ARG A 29 25.49 0.74 -9.93
C ARG A 29 24.02 0.33 -10.13
N HIS A 30 23.37 -0.20 -9.10
CA HIS A 30 21.95 -0.53 -9.16
C HIS A 30 21.08 0.72 -9.37
N TYR A 31 21.38 1.83 -8.68
CA TYR A 31 20.68 3.09 -8.88
C TYR A 31 20.84 3.62 -10.32
N GLN A 32 22.05 3.55 -10.87
CA GLN A 32 22.29 3.91 -12.27
C GLN A 32 21.50 3.01 -13.23
N HIS A 33 21.50 1.69 -12.99
CA HIS A 33 20.71 0.75 -13.77
C HIS A 33 19.22 1.11 -13.74
N LEU A 34 18.63 1.30 -12.55
CA LEU A 34 17.21 1.65 -12.41
C LEU A 34 16.86 2.99 -13.08
N THR A 35 17.79 3.94 -13.07
CA THR A 35 17.59 5.24 -13.70
C THR A 35 17.64 5.12 -15.22
N GLN A 36 18.62 4.38 -15.75
CA GLN A 36 18.81 4.19 -17.19
C GLN A 36 17.75 3.27 -17.81
N SER A 37 17.29 2.25 -17.07
CA SER A 37 16.22 1.36 -17.51
C SER A 37 14.83 1.98 -17.39
N GLY A 38 14.69 3.10 -16.65
CA GLY A 38 13.41 3.74 -16.35
C GLY A 38 12.63 3.07 -15.22
N GLU A 39 13.08 1.92 -14.71
CA GLU A 39 12.42 1.20 -13.62
C GLU A 39 12.30 2.03 -12.33
N LEU A 40 13.22 2.97 -12.08
CA LEU A 40 13.13 3.85 -10.92
C LEU A 40 11.84 4.69 -10.96
N ALA A 41 11.51 5.24 -12.13
CA ALA A 41 10.32 6.06 -12.31
C ALA A 41 9.04 5.21 -12.18
N GLU A 42 9.04 4.01 -12.78
CA GLU A 42 7.90 3.10 -12.70
C GLU A 42 7.65 2.60 -11.27
N ARG A 43 8.70 2.20 -10.55
CA ARG A 43 8.59 1.81 -9.13
C ARG A 43 8.13 2.97 -8.26
N ASN A 44 8.62 4.19 -8.51
CA ASN A 44 8.19 5.37 -7.78
C ASN A 44 6.71 5.69 -8.04
N ARG A 45 6.26 5.60 -9.30
CA ARG A 45 4.85 5.77 -9.64
C ARG A 45 3.99 4.74 -8.93
N ALA A 46 4.33 3.45 -9.03
CA ALA A 46 3.59 2.38 -8.37
C ALA A 46 3.50 2.59 -6.85
N ARG A 47 4.62 2.93 -6.19
CA ARG A 47 4.65 3.22 -4.75
C ARG A 47 3.75 4.40 -4.38
N LEU A 48 3.81 5.50 -5.14
CA LEU A 48 3.00 6.69 -4.87
C LEU A 48 1.51 6.43 -5.10
N THR A 49 1.15 5.64 -6.12
CA THR A 49 -0.24 5.22 -6.35
C THR A 49 -0.76 4.40 -5.17
N ASP A 50 -0.02 3.37 -4.74
CA ASP A 50 -0.40 2.53 -3.61
C ASP A 50 -0.51 3.32 -2.29
N GLU A 51 0.43 4.24 -2.05
CA GLU A 51 0.39 5.13 -0.90
C GLU A 51 -0.84 6.06 -0.92
N LEU A 52 -1.15 6.65 -2.08
CA LEU A 52 -2.31 7.51 -2.25
C LEU A 52 -3.61 6.73 -2.04
N GLU A 53 -3.75 5.57 -2.69
CA GLU A 53 -4.93 4.72 -2.56
C GLU A 53 -5.15 4.27 -1.11
N THR A 54 -4.09 3.83 -0.42
CA THR A 54 -4.15 3.43 0.98
C THR A 54 -4.59 4.58 1.88
N ARG A 55 -4.04 5.78 1.68
CA ARG A 55 -4.41 6.98 2.44
C ARG A 55 -5.86 7.38 2.16
N LEU A 56 -6.30 7.35 0.90
CA LEU A 56 -7.68 7.65 0.53
C LEU A 56 -8.66 6.64 1.14
N GLN A 57 -8.40 5.34 1.00
CA GLN A 57 -9.25 4.28 1.59
C GLN A 57 -9.38 4.45 3.10
N THR A 58 -8.27 4.69 3.80
CA THR A 58 -8.26 4.91 5.25
C THR A 58 -9.07 6.14 5.64
N ALA A 59 -8.83 7.28 4.97
CA ALA A 59 -9.52 8.53 5.27
C ALA A 59 -11.03 8.45 4.97
N LEU A 60 -11.40 7.85 3.84
CA LEU A 60 -12.80 7.65 3.46
C LEU A 60 -13.52 6.73 4.44
N MET A 61 -12.90 5.62 4.84
CA MET A 61 -13.48 4.70 5.82
C MET A 61 -13.68 5.36 7.18
N GLN A 62 -12.69 6.09 7.67
CA GLN A 62 -12.78 6.83 8.93
C GLN A 62 -13.87 7.89 8.89
N SER A 63 -13.93 8.67 7.81
CA SER A 63 -14.94 9.71 7.60
C SER A 63 -16.36 9.13 7.54
N LEU A 64 -16.54 8.04 6.79
CA LEU A 64 -17.83 7.36 6.67
C LEU A 64 -18.30 6.82 8.03
N LEU A 65 -17.44 6.07 8.74
CA LEU A 65 -17.80 5.50 10.05
C LEU A 65 -18.10 6.58 11.10
N ALA A 66 -17.42 7.72 11.05
CA ALA A 66 -17.68 8.83 11.96
C ALA A 66 -19.06 9.50 11.76
N ARG A 67 -19.67 9.34 10.56
CA ARG A 67 -21.01 9.86 10.25
C ARG A 67 -22.14 8.92 10.64
N ILE A 68 -21.85 7.63 10.84
CA ILE A 68 -22.86 6.61 11.15
C ILE A 68 -23.12 6.62 12.67
N PRO A 69 -24.37 6.82 13.11
CA PRO A 69 -24.73 6.69 14.51
C PRO A 69 -24.48 5.25 15.03
N PRO A 70 -23.95 5.07 16.26
CA PRO A 70 -23.62 3.73 16.78
C PRO A 70 -24.81 2.75 16.86
N ASP A 71 -26.01 3.27 17.11
CA ASP A 71 -27.28 2.52 17.12
C ASP A 71 -27.62 2.01 15.71
N ARG A 72 -27.47 2.85 14.68
CA ARG A 72 -27.71 2.47 13.28
C ARG A 72 -26.76 1.37 12.81
N LEU A 73 -25.48 1.46 13.16
CA LEU A 73 -24.52 0.41 12.83
C LEU A 73 -24.90 -0.92 13.51
N SER A 74 -25.30 -0.87 14.78
CA SER A 74 -25.72 -2.04 15.56
C SER A 74 -26.97 -2.72 14.98
N GLU A 75 -27.94 -1.93 14.50
CA GLU A 75 -29.12 -2.44 13.79
C GLU A 75 -28.75 -3.18 12.50
N ILE A 76 -27.84 -2.60 11.70
CA ILE A 76 -27.38 -3.22 10.44
C ILE A 76 -26.69 -4.56 10.71
N ILE A 77 -25.82 -4.62 11.73
CA ILE A 77 -25.15 -5.85 12.14
C ILE A 77 -26.17 -6.92 12.58
N THR A 78 -27.20 -6.51 13.33
CA THR A 78 -28.27 -7.44 13.75
C THR A 78 -29.02 -8.01 12.53
N LYS A 79 -29.33 -7.19 11.52
CA LYS A 79 -29.95 -7.65 10.27
C LYS A 79 -29.05 -8.61 9.48
N LEU A 80 -27.73 -8.37 9.45
CA LEU A 80 -26.75 -9.26 8.82
C LEU A 80 -26.69 -10.63 9.52
N VAL A 81 -26.61 -10.64 10.85
CA VAL A 81 -26.59 -11.89 11.66
C VAL A 81 -27.88 -12.69 11.45
N ASN A 82 -29.03 -12.01 11.43
CA ASN A 82 -30.33 -12.64 11.18
C ASN A 82 -30.59 -13.01 9.71
N ARG A 83 -29.64 -12.73 8.81
CA ARG A 83 -29.74 -12.96 7.35
C ARG A 83 -30.93 -12.26 6.70
N THR A 84 -31.41 -11.17 7.29
CA THR A 84 -32.49 -10.34 6.73
C THR A 84 -31.93 -9.21 5.85
N LEU A 85 -30.61 -9.01 5.87
CA LEU A 85 -29.88 -8.11 4.98
C LEU A 85 -28.58 -8.80 4.54
N SER A 86 -28.19 -8.63 3.28
CA SER A 86 -26.91 -9.15 2.78
C SER A 86 -25.78 -8.14 3.01
N PRO A 87 -24.51 -8.57 3.11
CA PRO A 87 -23.36 -7.66 3.24
C PRO A 87 -23.30 -6.62 2.11
N TYR A 88 -23.60 -7.05 0.88
CA TYR A 88 -23.63 -6.16 -0.28
C TYR A 88 -24.70 -5.06 -0.13
N ASN A 89 -25.94 -5.45 0.20
CA ASN A 89 -27.03 -4.48 0.38
C ASN A 89 -26.80 -3.57 1.60
N ALA A 90 -26.18 -4.09 2.66
CA ALA A 90 -25.80 -3.29 3.83
C ALA A 90 -24.76 -2.22 3.46
N ALA A 91 -23.70 -2.59 2.74
CA ALA A 91 -22.69 -1.66 2.28
C ALA A 91 -23.29 -0.59 1.36
N GLN A 92 -24.15 -0.99 0.41
CA GLN A 92 -24.85 -0.07 -0.48
C GLN A 92 -25.73 0.92 0.29
N SER A 93 -26.52 0.44 1.26
CA SER A 93 -27.37 1.29 2.10
C SER A 93 -26.54 2.28 2.92
N ILE A 94 -25.40 1.85 3.47
CA ILE A 94 -24.50 2.73 4.21
C ILE A 94 -23.94 3.83 3.30
N LEU A 95 -23.54 3.47 2.08
CA LEU A 95 -23.05 4.44 1.10
C LEU A 95 -24.14 5.41 0.67
N GLU A 96 -25.36 4.96 0.43
CA GLU A 96 -26.47 5.83 0.03
C GLU A 96 -26.87 6.83 1.13
N GLU A 97 -26.84 6.41 2.40
CA GLU A 97 -27.30 7.22 3.53
C GLU A 97 -26.19 8.10 4.13
N TYR A 98 -24.93 7.67 4.06
CA TYR A 98 -23.81 8.31 4.76
C TYR A 98 -22.58 8.60 3.89
N ALA A 99 -22.56 8.28 2.59
CA ALA A 99 -21.49 8.79 1.71
C ALA A 99 -21.64 10.32 1.51
N LEU A 100 -20.54 10.96 1.10
CA LEU A 100 -20.50 12.40 0.80
C LEU A 100 -21.35 12.72 -0.44
#